data_AF-A0A367ZP24-F1
#
_entry.id   AF-A0A367ZP24-F1
#
_cell.length_a   1.000
_cell.length_b   1.000
_cell.length_c   1.000
_cell.angle_alpha   90.00
_cell.angle_beta   90.00
_cell.angle_gamma   90.00
#
_symmetry.space_group_name_H-M   'P 1'
#
loop_
_entity.id
_entity.type
_entity.pdbx_description
1 polymer ?
#
loop_
_entity_poly.entity_id
_entity_poly.type
_entity_poly.pdbx_seq_one_letter_code
_entity_poly.pdbx_strand_id
1 'polypeptide(L)'
;MTRLDGKGSRPETRPAERAGAGKTPEQLKFEAEQKKEQEITAQLEQANNMLKGQNLEGALRLVQRVALEHAQDPYVIMRTSYLEAMIFHKMKDAGKRKDAMNRLLKSMEALQGDPRFQQGFLDGMANQEVIKMSLDKAGKKYGP
;
A
#
# COMPACT_ATOMS: atom_id res chain seq x y z
N MET A 1 64.60 -44.87 25.75
CA MET A 1 63.29 -45.05 26.41
C MET A 1 62.86 -43.67 26.90
N THR A 2 61.80 -42.99 26.47
CA THR A 2 60.59 -43.32 25.68
C THR A 2 59.99 -41.97 25.21
N ARG A 3 59.40 -41.92 24.00
CA ARG A 3 58.58 -40.79 23.50
C ARG A 3 57.26 -40.69 24.26
N LEU A 4 56.69 -39.49 24.40
CA LEU A 4 55.24 -39.26 24.28
C LEU A 4 54.96 -37.87 23.71
N ASP A 5 54.18 -37.87 22.63
CA ASP A 5 53.71 -36.74 21.83
C ASP A 5 52.50 -36.00 22.44
N GLY A 6 52.34 -34.73 22.06
CA GLY A 6 51.03 -34.19 21.66
C GLY A 6 50.27 -33.30 22.65
N LYS A 7 50.19 -32.00 22.36
CA LYS A 7 48.93 -31.28 22.01
C LYS A 7 49.19 -29.78 21.85
N GLY A 8 49.03 -29.30 20.63
CA GLY A 8 48.84 -27.88 20.36
C GLY A 8 47.44 -27.42 20.78
N SER A 9 47.29 -26.14 21.07
CA SER A 9 46.04 -25.40 20.89
C SER A 9 46.34 -23.90 20.78
N ARG A 10 45.77 -23.32 19.73
CA ARG A 10 45.87 -21.94 19.24
C ARG A 10 45.40 -20.91 20.28
N PRO A 11 45.81 -19.64 20.13
CA PRO A 11 45.20 -18.55 20.89
C PRO A 11 43.72 -18.43 20.52
N GLU A 12 42.86 -18.42 21.55
CA GLU A 12 41.43 -18.18 21.42
C GLU A 12 41.19 -16.79 20.79
N THR A 13 40.73 -16.84 19.55
CA THR A 13 40.09 -15.73 18.87
C THR A 13 38.89 -15.26 19.69
N ARG A 14 38.92 -14.01 20.12
CA ARG A 14 37.74 -13.26 20.57
C ARG A 14 36.66 -13.35 19.47
N PRO A 15 35.40 -13.72 19.75
CA PRO A 15 34.33 -13.39 18.84
C PRO A 15 34.00 -11.90 19.03
N ALA A 16 34.63 -11.07 18.20
CA ALA A 16 34.07 -9.79 17.82
C ALA A 16 32.77 -10.01 17.04
N GLU A 17 31.89 -9.03 17.13
CA GLU A 17 30.72 -8.84 16.28
C GLU A 17 29.58 -9.85 16.43
N ARG A 18 28.69 -9.55 17.40
CA ARG A 18 27.26 -9.54 17.06
C ARG A 18 27.04 -8.44 16.02
N ALA A 19 27.42 -8.71 14.77
CA ALA A 19 26.91 -7.99 13.63
C ALA A 19 25.39 -8.13 13.70
N GLY A 20 24.68 -6.99 13.83
CA GLY A 20 23.23 -6.98 13.80
C GLY A 20 22.77 -7.75 12.57
N ALA A 21 21.74 -8.59 12.75
CA ALA A 21 21.09 -9.25 11.62
C ALA A 21 20.57 -8.15 10.67
N GLY A 22 21.39 -7.81 9.67
CA GLY A 22 21.05 -6.85 8.65
C GLY A 22 19.82 -7.37 7.92
N LYS A 23 18.82 -6.50 7.76
CA LYS A 23 17.59 -6.83 7.04
C LYS A 23 17.94 -7.39 5.66
N THR A 24 17.26 -8.44 5.22
CA THR A 24 17.54 -9.04 3.91
C THR A 24 17.19 -8.05 2.79
N PRO A 25 17.78 -8.18 1.59
CA PRO A 25 17.42 -7.36 0.44
C PRO A 25 15.92 -7.39 0.11
N GLU A 26 15.22 -8.51 0.32
CA GLU A 26 13.75 -8.55 0.18
C GLU A 26 13.03 -7.72 1.24
N GLN A 27 13.48 -7.77 2.50
CA GLN A 27 12.90 -6.99 3.59
C GLN A 27 13.08 -5.49 3.38
N LEU A 28 14.26 -5.07 2.90
CA LEU A 28 14.54 -3.66 2.58
C LEU A 28 13.67 -3.16 1.43
N LYS A 29 13.44 -3.98 0.40
CA LYS A 29 12.53 -3.64 -0.72
C LYS A 29 11.09 -3.51 -0.25
N PHE A 30 10.60 -4.45 0.56
CA PHE A 30 9.26 -4.40 1.13
C PHE A 30 9.04 -3.17 2.01
N GLU A 31 10.00 -2.83 2.88
CA GLU A 31 9.94 -1.63 3.70
C GLU A 31 9.96 -0.34 2.87
N ALA A 32 10.74 -0.31 1.79
CA ALA A 32 10.78 0.83 0.88
C ALA A 32 9.45 1.00 0.13
N GLU A 33 8.83 -0.10 -0.32
CA GLU A 33 7.51 -0.08 -0.97
C GLU A 33 6.41 0.37 0.00
N GLN A 34 6.42 -0.13 1.23
CA GLN A 34 5.50 0.29 2.31
C GLN A 34 5.65 1.79 2.61
N LYS A 35 6.89 2.27 2.74
CA LYS A 35 7.15 3.68 3.02
C LYS A 35 6.66 4.56 1.87
N LYS A 36 6.92 4.16 0.62
CA LYS A 36 6.41 4.84 -0.57
C LYS A 36 4.88 4.90 -0.57
N GLU A 37 4.21 3.79 -0.26
CA GLU A 37 2.75 3.74 -0.20
C GLU A 37 2.18 4.63 0.92
N GLN A 38 2.85 4.71 2.07
CA GLN A 38 2.48 5.63 3.16
C GLN A 38 2.64 7.09 2.73
N GLU A 39 3.72 7.44 2.05
CA GLU A 39 3.97 8.79 1.53
C GLU A 39 2.90 9.18 0.50
N ILE A 40 2.56 8.29 -0.43
CA ILE A 40 1.47 8.51 -1.39
C ILE A 40 0.15 8.73 -0.66
N THR A 41 -0.17 7.86 0.30
CA THR A 41 -1.42 7.95 1.07
C THR A 41 -1.51 9.29 1.80
N ALA A 42 -0.44 9.73 2.46
CA ALA A 42 -0.40 11.01 3.16
C ALA A 42 -0.60 12.21 2.20
N GLN A 43 -0.01 12.16 1.01
CA GLN A 43 -0.21 13.20 -0.01
C GLN A 43 -1.65 13.25 -0.53
N LEU A 44 -2.28 12.10 -0.74
CA LEU A 44 -3.68 12.04 -1.17
C LEU A 44 -4.65 12.49 -0.06
N GLU A 45 -4.35 12.19 1.20
CA GLU A 45 -5.08 12.72 2.36
C GLU A 45 -4.95 14.24 2.47
N GLN A 46 -3.74 14.78 2.25
CA GLN A 46 -3.51 16.21 2.19
C GLN A 46 -4.35 16.86 1.08
N ALA A 47 -4.36 16.28 -0.12
CA ALA A 47 -5.19 16.75 -1.23
C ALA A 47 -6.69 16.72 -0.88
N ASN A 48 -7.16 15.66 -0.22
CA ASN A 48 -8.55 15.55 0.25
C ASN A 48 -8.90 16.64 1.28
N ASN A 49 -7.98 16.96 2.19
CA ASN A 49 -8.17 18.04 3.16
C ASN A 49 -8.23 19.41 2.48
N MET A 50 -7.39 19.65 1.46
CA MET A 50 -7.48 20.85 0.62
C MET A 50 -8.81 20.94 -0.13
N LEU A 51 -9.29 19.82 -0.69
CA LEU A 51 -10.59 19.73 -1.35
C LEU A 51 -11.75 20.08 -0.39
N LYS A 52 -11.73 19.55 0.84
CA LYS A 52 -12.70 19.88 1.89
C LYS A 52 -12.64 21.36 2.27
N GLY A 53 -11.42 21.90 2.38
CA GLY A 53 -11.14 23.32 2.63
C GLY A 53 -11.36 24.24 1.42
N GLN A 54 -11.94 23.75 0.32
CA GLN A 54 -12.23 24.52 -0.92
C GLN A 54 -10.99 25.08 -1.64
N ASN A 55 -9.78 24.62 -1.29
CA ASN A 55 -8.57 24.91 -2.06
C ASN A 55 -8.48 23.93 -3.25
N LEU A 56 -9.36 24.13 -4.23
CA LEU A 56 -9.53 23.20 -5.35
C LEU A 56 -8.29 23.15 -6.26
N GLU A 57 -7.68 24.29 -6.56
CA GLU A 57 -6.48 24.36 -7.40
C GLU A 57 -5.25 23.76 -6.72
N GLY A 58 -5.09 23.97 -5.41
CA GLY A 58 -4.02 23.35 -4.62
C GLY A 58 -4.19 21.83 -4.58
N ALA A 59 -5.41 21.36 -4.29
CA ALA A 59 -5.74 19.94 -4.32
C ALA A 59 -5.44 19.32 -5.71
N LEU A 60 -5.87 19.98 -6.79
CA LEU A 60 -5.68 19.49 -8.15
C LEU A 60 -4.20 19.36 -8.51
N ARG A 61 -3.40 20.40 -8.23
CA ARG A 61 -1.96 20.37 -8.51
C ARG A 61 -1.25 19.26 -7.76
N LEU A 62 -1.60 19.05 -6.49
CA LEU A 62 -1.03 17.98 -5.69
C LEU A 62 -1.38 16.61 -6.27
N VAL A 63 -2.66 16.35 -6.55
CA VAL A 63 -3.12 15.08 -7.13
C VAL A 63 -2.47 14.81 -8.48
N GLN A 64 -2.36 15.81 -9.35
CA GLN A 64 -1.71 15.67 -10.66
C GLN A 64 -0.22 15.36 -10.54
N ARG A 65 0.46 15.98 -9.56
CA ARG A 65 1.86 15.66 -9.29
C ARG A 65 2.02 14.19 -8.87
N VAL A 66 1.20 13.71 -7.93
CA VAL A 66 1.23 12.29 -7.49
C VAL A 66 0.95 11.35 -8.66
N ALA A 67 -0.02 11.69 -9.52
CA ALA A 67 -0.35 10.89 -10.69
C ALA A 67 0.82 10.81 -11.69
N LEU A 68 1.57 11.91 -11.88
CA LEU A 68 2.74 11.94 -12.76
C LEU A 68 3.93 11.15 -12.18
N GLU A 69 4.21 11.31 -10.89
CA GLU A 69 5.28 10.59 -10.18
C GLU A 69 5.05 9.06 -10.16
N HIS A 70 3.79 8.63 -10.31
CA HIS A 70 3.38 7.24 -10.25
C HIS A 70 2.53 6.81 -11.44
N ALA A 71 2.82 7.35 -12.63
CA ALA A 71 2.03 7.13 -13.85
C ALA A 71 1.99 5.67 -14.36
N GLN A 72 2.80 4.77 -13.79
CA GLN A 72 2.85 3.34 -14.10
C GLN A 72 2.08 2.49 -13.08
N ASP A 73 1.62 3.08 -11.97
CA ASP A 73 0.96 2.35 -10.89
C ASP A 73 -0.57 2.47 -11.01
N PRO A 74 -1.28 1.39 -11.41
CA PRO A 74 -2.72 1.45 -11.62
C PRO A 74 -3.51 1.75 -10.34
N TYR A 75 -3.00 1.39 -9.15
CA TYR A 75 -3.64 1.76 -7.89
C TYR A 75 -3.55 3.26 -7.61
N VAL A 76 -2.41 3.86 -7.91
CA VAL A 76 -2.23 5.31 -7.73
C VAL A 76 -3.05 6.07 -8.76
N ILE A 77 -3.07 5.62 -10.02
CA ILE A 77 -3.90 6.21 -11.08
C ILE A 77 -5.38 6.16 -10.70
N MET A 78 -5.86 5.04 -10.15
CA MET A 78 -7.24 4.92 -9.69
C MET A 78 -7.58 5.97 -8.62
N ARG A 79 -6.79 6.02 -7.55
CA ARG A 79 -7.04 6.94 -6.42
C ARG A 79 -6.93 8.42 -6.83
N THR A 80 -5.94 8.76 -7.64
CA THR A 80 -5.75 10.12 -8.15
C THR A 80 -6.87 10.53 -9.11
N SER A 81 -7.26 9.67 -10.05
CA SER A 81 -8.36 9.94 -11.00
C SER A 81 -9.70 10.14 -10.29
N TYR A 82 -9.95 9.41 -9.21
CA TYR A 82 -11.12 9.63 -8.36
C TYR A 82 -11.14 11.03 -7.73
N LEU A 83 -10.03 11.44 -7.09
CA LEU A 83 -9.91 12.76 -6.49
C LEU A 83 -10.01 13.89 -7.53
N GLU A 84 -9.38 13.74 -8.70
CA GLU A 84 -9.51 14.70 -9.80
C GLU A 84 -10.97 14.89 -10.22
N ALA A 85 -11.75 13.82 -10.35
CA ALA A 85 -13.16 13.94 -10.72
C ALA A 85 -14.00 14.62 -9.63
N MET A 86 -13.71 14.38 -8.35
CA MET A 86 -14.36 15.12 -7.26
C MET A 86 -14.03 16.62 -7.31
N ILE A 87 -12.76 16.95 -7.58
CA ILE A 87 -12.31 18.34 -7.71
C ILE A 87 -13.00 19.00 -8.91
N PHE A 88 -12.96 18.38 -10.09
CA PHE A 88 -13.61 18.91 -11.30
C PHE A 88 -15.13 19.02 -11.14
N HIS A 89 -15.76 18.12 -10.39
CA HIS A 89 -17.17 18.24 -10.02
C HIS A 89 -17.43 19.54 -9.24
N LYS A 90 -16.62 19.85 -8.21
CA LYS A 90 -16.75 21.10 -7.45
C LYS A 90 -16.41 22.34 -8.27
N MET A 91 -15.46 22.23 -9.19
CA MET A 91 -15.11 23.31 -10.13
C MET A 91 -16.15 23.50 -11.26
N LYS A 92 -17.17 22.64 -11.32
CA LYS A 92 -18.20 22.63 -12.38
C LYS A 92 -17.64 22.37 -13.79
N ASP A 93 -16.49 21.67 -13.89
CA ASP A 93 -15.89 21.27 -15.16
C ASP A 93 -16.34 19.84 -15.53
N ALA A 94 -17.46 19.74 -16.23
CA ALA A 94 -18.05 18.46 -16.60
C ALA A 94 -17.18 17.66 -17.59
N GLY A 95 -16.43 18.34 -18.46
CA GLY A 95 -15.56 17.72 -19.46
C GLY A 95 -14.40 17.01 -18.78
N LYS A 96 -13.62 17.74 -17.97
CA LYS A 96 -12.48 17.14 -17.26
C LYS A 96 -12.90 16.12 -16.22
N ARG A 97 -14.07 16.30 -15.59
CA ARG A 97 -14.66 15.29 -14.71
C ARG A 97 -14.90 13.97 -15.47
N LYS A 98 -15.48 14.04 -16.67
CA LYS A 98 -15.72 12.85 -17.50
C LYS A 98 -14.41 12.17 -17.86
N ASP A 99 -13.40 12.93 -18.25
CA ASP A 99 -12.08 12.38 -18.60
C ASP A 99 -11.40 11.70 -17.41
N ALA A 100 -11.45 12.33 -16.23
CA ALA A 100 -10.96 11.74 -14.99
C ALA A 100 -11.71 10.44 -14.63
N MET A 101 -13.03 10.38 -14.82
CA MET A 101 -13.81 9.15 -14.62
C MET A 101 -13.48 8.05 -15.64
N ASN A 102 -13.23 8.41 -16.90
CA ASN A 102 -12.77 7.43 -17.89
C ASN A 102 -11.40 6.86 -17.51
N ARG A 103 -10.48 7.68 -16.98
CA ARG A 103 -9.19 7.20 -16.45
C ARG A 103 -9.38 6.27 -15.25
N LEU A 104 -10.29 6.61 -14.33
CA LEU A 104 -10.63 5.75 -13.20
C LEU A 104 -11.08 4.37 -13.67
N LEU A 105 -12.04 4.30 -14.60
CA LEU A 105 -12.56 3.02 -15.11
C LEU A 105 -11.45 2.18 -15.75
N LYS A 106 -10.61 2.78 -16.60
CA LYS A 106 -9.46 2.09 -17.22
C LYS A 106 -8.47 1.57 -16.19
N SER A 107 -8.22 2.32 -15.13
CA SER A 107 -7.33 1.86 -14.05
C SER A 107 -7.93 0.70 -13.28
N MET A 108 -9.26 0.68 -13.07
CA MET A 108 -9.94 -0.45 -12.44
C MET A 108 -9.88 -1.70 -13.30
N GLU A 109 -10.03 -1.59 -14.62
CA GLU A 109 -9.82 -2.71 -15.55
C GLU A 109 -8.39 -3.25 -15.47
N ALA A 110 -7.39 -2.38 -15.43
CA ALA A 110 -6.00 -2.79 -15.26
C ALA A 110 -5.75 -3.50 -13.91
N LEU A 111 -6.44 -3.06 -12.85
CA LEU A 111 -6.36 -3.67 -11.52
C LEU A 111 -7.00 -5.05 -11.44
N GLN A 112 -8.00 -5.38 -12.27
CA GLN A 112 -8.61 -6.72 -12.26
C GLN A 112 -7.60 -7.83 -12.62
N GLY A 113 -6.55 -7.50 -13.38
CA GLY A 113 -5.43 -8.39 -13.67
C GLY A 113 -4.28 -8.33 -12.66
N ASP A 114 -4.33 -7.44 -11.67
CA ASP A 114 -3.26 -7.24 -10.69
C ASP A 114 -3.38 -8.26 -9.53
N PRO A 115 -2.32 -9.06 -9.26
CA PRO A 115 -2.31 -10.02 -8.15
C PRO A 115 -2.62 -9.40 -6.78
N ARG A 116 -2.26 -8.13 -6.55
CA ARG A 116 -2.54 -7.42 -5.29
C ARG A 116 -4.04 -7.17 -5.12
N PHE A 117 -4.75 -6.95 -6.23
CA PHE A 117 -6.19 -6.66 -6.22
C PHE A 117 -6.98 -7.95 -6.04
N GLN A 118 -6.52 -9.03 -6.67
CA GLN A 118 -7.08 -10.37 -6.43
C GLN A 118 -6.91 -10.80 -4.97
N GLN A 119 -5.73 -10.57 -4.37
CA GLN A 119 -5.49 -10.89 -2.96
C GLN A 119 -6.40 -10.06 -2.04
N GLY A 120 -6.47 -8.74 -2.24
CA GLY A 120 -7.34 -7.87 -1.42
C GLY A 120 -8.83 -8.15 -1.61
N PHE A 121 -9.27 -8.54 -2.81
CA PHE A 121 -10.64 -8.96 -3.08
C PHE A 121 -10.98 -10.29 -2.38
N LEU A 122 -10.09 -11.28 -2.46
CA LEU A 122 -10.24 -12.57 -1.77
C LEU A 122 -10.26 -12.40 -0.25
N ASP A 123 -9.35 -11.59 0.30
CA ASP A 123 -9.31 -11.27 1.74
C ASP A 123 -10.59 -10.54 2.18
N GLY A 124 -11.10 -9.62 1.35
CA GLY A 124 -12.38 -8.94 1.57
C GLY A 124 -13.59 -9.89 1.56
N MET A 125 -13.63 -10.84 0.63
CA MET A 125 -14.67 -11.88 0.58
C MET A 125 -14.60 -12.83 1.80
N ALA A 126 -13.40 -13.28 2.16
CA ALA A 126 -13.20 -14.13 3.34
C ALA A 126 -13.65 -13.43 4.62
N ASN A 127 -13.36 -12.13 4.75
CA ASN A 127 -13.77 -11.36 5.92
C ASN A 127 -15.29 -11.15 5.98
N GLN A 128 -15.96 -10.95 4.83
CA GLN A 128 -17.43 -10.93 4.77
C GLN A 128 -18.05 -12.28 5.16
N GLU A 129 -17.43 -13.39 4.77
CA GLU A 129 -17.91 -14.74 5.11
C GLU A 129 -17.78 -15.00 6.62
N VAL A 130 -16.69 -14.56 7.27
CA VAL A 130 -16.52 -14.63 8.72
C VAL A 130 -17.53 -13.76 9.47
N ILE A 131 -17.81 -12.55 8.98
CA ILE A 131 -18.84 -11.66 9.56
C ILE A 131 -20.23 -12.30 9.42
N LYS A 132 -20.54 -12.87 8.26
CA LYS A 132 -21.80 -13.59 8.03
C LYS A 132 -21.95 -14.78 8.97
N MET A 133 -20.92 -15.62 9.11
CA MET A 133 -20.92 -16.74 10.06
C MET A 133 -21.05 -16.29 11.52
N SER A 134 -20.50 -15.13 11.88
CA SER A 134 -20.62 -14.56 13.23
C SER A 134 -22.02 -14.02 13.50
N LEU A 135 -22.65 -13.39 12.51
CA LEU A 135 -24.05 -12.95 12.57
C LEU A 135 -25.01 -14.13 12.64
N ASP A 136 -24.78 -15.20 11.87
CA ASP A 136 -25.59 -16.43 11.91
C ASP A 136 -25.49 -17.14 13.28
N LYS A 137 -24.31 -17.11 13.92
CA LYS A 137 -24.12 -17.61 15.29
C LYS A 137 -24.79 -16.72 16.34
N ALA A 138 -24.78 -15.39 16.15
CA ALA A 138 -25.42 -14.45 17.06
C ALA A 138 -26.96 -14.47 16.95
N GLY A 139 -27.50 -14.63 15.73
CA GLY A 139 -28.93 -14.77 15.47
C GLY A 139 -29.56 -16.00 16.13
N LYS A 140 -28.79 -17.07 16.36
CA LYS A 140 -29.23 -18.24 17.14
C LYS A 140 -29.28 -18.02 18.65
N LYS A 141 -28.66 -16.96 19.17
CA LYS A 141 -28.63 -16.65 20.62
C LYS A 141 -29.67 -15.61 21.05
N TYR A 142 -30.24 -14.86 20.10
CA TYR A 142 -31.22 -13.80 20.34
C TYR A 142 -32.37 -13.75 19.31
N GLY A 143 -32.70 -14.87 18.67
CA GLY A 143 -33.98 -15.01 17.94
C GLY A 143 -35.12 -15.36 18.91
N PRO A 144 -36.35 -14.87 18.70
CA PRO A 144 -37.51 -15.13 19.58
C PRO A 144 -37.85 -16.62 19.70
#